data_AF-A2ELK3-F1
#
_entry.id   AF-A2ELK3-F1
#
_cell.length_a   1.000
_cell.length_b   1.000
_cell.length_c   1.000
_cell.angle_alpha   90.00
_cell.angle_beta   90.00
_cell.angle_gamma   90.00
#
_symmetry.space_group_name_H-M   'P 1'
#
loop_
_entity.id
_entity.type
_entity.pdbx_description
1 polymer ?
#
loop_
_entity_poly.entity_id
_entity_poly.type
_entity_poly.pdbx_seq_one_letter_code
_entity_poly.pdbx_strand_id
1 'polypeptide(L)'
;MTQDYTPNASFVDFAGEDDINIEIDHAISELNFEEAGKLQASLNNDNSEEIQRQVDGALARNQSLIEGYHQDAEKSIIQIELEIDTKLSKLVKDYKNRFLQMKAAQLEEIEQLRSEWISSHDRAEQLGNQKVESLLYTSKVLANCKCFDEAKTLRNNVQENTDNILKNECKEIDNHYKQHMINMIARHESMLDGLYNQLLNDIKIIEGQGKIDRSVVKSQEKIGIAMSPSKSIQNVATSRDISMNDKKLIISQLSPRKSPSPSSKSPRSPRSPRSPVAPGAYMSPLSPRY
;
A
#
# COMPACT_ATOMS: atom_id res chain seq x y z
N MET A 1 -15.42 30.94 24.51
CA MET A 1 -16.13 30.88 25.79
C MET A 1 -15.68 29.62 26.50
N THR A 2 -14.58 29.73 27.22
CA THR A 2 -13.92 28.67 27.99
C THR A 2 -14.55 28.63 29.37
N GLN A 3 -15.26 27.56 29.70
CA GLN A 3 -15.65 27.27 31.08
C GLN A 3 -14.49 26.55 31.76
N ASP A 4 -13.83 27.27 32.66
CA ASP A 4 -12.85 26.73 33.60
C ASP A 4 -13.57 25.77 34.55
N TYR A 5 -13.27 24.47 34.42
CA TYR A 5 -13.68 23.45 35.37
C TYR A 5 -12.61 23.37 36.46
N THR A 6 -12.80 24.11 37.54
CA THR A 6 -12.07 23.90 38.80
C THR A 6 -12.52 22.57 39.41
N PRO A 7 -11.62 21.59 39.66
CA PRO A 7 -11.99 20.45 40.47
C PRO A 7 -12.10 20.90 41.92
N ASN A 8 -13.30 20.73 42.47
CA ASN A 8 -13.55 20.79 43.90
C ASN A 8 -12.61 19.81 44.60
N ALA A 9 -11.60 20.33 45.30
CA ALA A 9 -10.85 19.58 46.28
C ALA A 9 -11.77 19.35 47.48
N SER A 10 -12.55 18.26 47.46
CA SER A 10 -13.14 17.73 48.68
C SER A 10 -12.00 17.12 49.49
N PHE A 11 -11.49 17.93 50.42
CA PHE A 11 -10.67 17.50 51.54
C PHE A 11 -11.50 16.49 52.35
N VAL A 12 -11.19 15.21 52.18
CA VAL A 12 -11.71 14.16 53.06
C VAL A 12 -10.78 14.18 54.27
N ASP A 13 -11.32 14.64 55.40
CA ASP A 13 -10.67 14.60 56.70
C ASP A 13 -10.15 13.18 57.00
N PHE A 14 -8.86 13.09 57.23
CA PHE A 14 -8.15 11.88 57.65
C PHE A 14 -8.33 11.69 59.16
N ALA A 15 -9.58 11.65 59.64
CA ALA A 15 -9.92 11.64 61.06
C ALA A 15 -10.07 10.24 61.67
N GLY A 16 -9.73 9.17 60.95
CA GLY A 16 -9.97 7.78 61.40
C GLY A 16 -8.77 7.07 62.04
N GLU A 17 -7.54 7.31 61.54
CA GLU A 17 -6.36 6.61 62.06
C GLU A 17 -5.92 7.12 63.43
N ASP A 18 -6.00 8.44 63.68
CA ASP A 18 -5.59 9.02 64.95
C ASP A 18 -6.53 8.62 66.09
N ASP A 19 -7.85 8.53 65.84
CA ASP A 19 -8.84 8.11 66.84
C ASP A 19 -8.71 6.62 67.21
N ILE A 20 -8.49 5.73 66.23
CA ILE A 20 -8.29 4.28 66.49
C ILE A 20 -6.94 4.04 67.18
N ASN A 21 -5.90 4.81 66.83
CA ASN A 21 -4.60 4.71 67.51
C ASN A 21 -4.68 5.20 68.97
N ILE A 22 -5.48 6.25 69.26
CA ILE A 22 -5.77 6.70 70.62
C ILE A 22 -6.54 5.62 71.41
N GLU A 23 -7.50 4.94 70.79
CA GLU A 23 -8.24 3.83 71.42
C GLU A 23 -7.37 2.59 71.67
N ILE A 24 -6.43 2.27 70.77
CA ILE A 24 -5.41 1.23 70.97
C ILE A 24 -4.50 1.58 72.15
N ASP A 25 -3.99 2.81 72.20
CA ASP A 25 -3.12 3.29 73.28
C ASP A 25 -3.87 3.31 74.63
N HIS A 26 -5.16 3.66 74.63
CA HIS A 26 -6.02 3.59 75.80
C HIS A 26 -6.21 2.15 76.28
N ALA A 27 -6.55 1.21 75.38
CA ALA A 27 -6.70 -0.22 75.71
C ALA A 27 -5.39 -0.84 76.23
N ILE A 28 -4.23 -0.41 75.69
CA ILE A 28 -2.90 -0.79 76.21
C ILE A 28 -2.68 -0.22 77.61
N SER A 29 -3.06 1.04 77.86
CA SER A 29 -2.93 1.70 79.16
C SER A 29 -3.81 1.06 80.25
N GLU A 30 -4.95 0.49 79.86
CA GLU A 30 -5.87 -0.26 80.73
C GLU A 30 -5.49 -1.75 80.87
N LEU A 31 -4.36 -2.19 80.29
CA LEU A 31 -3.89 -3.58 80.25
C LEU A 31 -4.86 -4.56 79.55
N ASN A 32 -5.77 -4.06 78.71
CA ASN A 32 -6.74 -4.85 77.95
C ASN A 32 -6.18 -5.22 76.58
N PHE A 33 -5.22 -6.15 76.58
CA PHE A 33 -4.47 -6.56 75.39
C PHE A 33 -5.33 -7.31 74.35
N GLU A 34 -6.44 -7.93 74.75
CA GLU A 34 -7.37 -8.58 73.83
C GLU A 34 -8.12 -7.56 72.98
N GLU A 35 -8.51 -6.43 73.57
CA GLU A 35 -9.16 -5.33 72.87
C GLU A 35 -8.19 -4.54 72.00
N ALA A 36 -6.99 -4.24 72.52
CA ALA A 36 -5.90 -3.64 71.73
C ALA A 36 -5.52 -4.52 70.52
N GLY A 37 -5.48 -5.85 70.70
CA GLY A 37 -5.21 -6.80 69.62
C GLY A 37 -6.31 -6.85 68.56
N LYS A 38 -7.58 -6.72 68.94
CA LYS A 38 -8.72 -6.65 68.01
C LYS A 38 -8.75 -5.33 67.24
N LEU A 39 -8.52 -4.20 67.92
CA LEU A 39 -8.46 -2.88 67.31
C LEU A 39 -7.29 -2.77 66.33
N GLN A 40 -6.10 -3.28 66.71
CA GLN A 40 -4.95 -3.36 65.79
C GLN A 40 -5.23 -4.27 64.58
N ALA A 41 -5.93 -5.39 64.77
CA ALA A 41 -6.31 -6.27 63.67
C ALA A 41 -7.34 -5.62 62.73
N SER A 42 -8.29 -4.84 63.26
CA SER A 42 -9.25 -4.06 62.47
C SER A 42 -8.54 -2.98 61.66
N LEU A 43 -7.68 -2.17 62.30
CA LEU A 43 -6.89 -1.14 61.64
C LEU A 43 -6.01 -1.70 60.52
N ASN A 44 -5.36 -2.85 60.77
CA ASN A 44 -4.56 -3.53 59.75
C ASN A 44 -5.41 -4.05 58.57
N ASN A 45 -6.64 -4.49 58.83
CA ASN A 45 -7.55 -4.96 57.80
C ASN A 45 -8.09 -3.79 56.95
N ASP A 46 -8.50 -2.70 57.60
CA ASP A 46 -8.99 -1.48 56.94
C ASP A 46 -7.88 -0.86 56.06
N ASN A 47 -6.65 -0.79 56.57
CA ASN A 47 -5.49 -0.34 55.79
C ASN A 47 -5.17 -1.31 54.64
N SER A 48 -5.33 -2.62 54.83
CA SER A 48 -5.16 -3.59 53.74
C SER A 48 -6.23 -3.42 52.64
N GLU A 49 -7.48 -3.13 53.01
CA GLU A 49 -8.56 -2.88 52.05
C GLU A 49 -8.35 -1.58 51.26
N GLU A 50 -7.91 -0.51 51.92
CA GLU A 50 -7.63 0.76 51.27
C GLU A 50 -6.44 0.66 50.30
N ILE A 51 -5.37 -0.03 50.69
CA ILE A 51 -4.24 -0.33 49.79
C ILE A 51 -4.70 -1.13 48.56
N GLN A 52 -5.56 -2.13 48.76
CA GLN A 52 -6.10 -2.93 47.66
C GLN A 52 -6.93 -2.07 46.70
N ARG A 53 -7.77 -1.16 47.20
CA ARG A 53 -8.54 -0.20 46.38
C ARG A 53 -7.62 0.70 45.55
N GLN A 54 -6.51 1.18 46.13
CA GLN A 54 -5.55 2.00 45.41
C GLN A 54 -4.78 1.23 44.32
N VAL A 55 -4.44 -0.04 44.58
CA VAL A 55 -3.86 -0.95 43.59
C VAL A 55 -4.84 -1.19 42.44
N ASP A 56 -6.10 -1.51 42.74
CA ASP A 56 -7.14 -1.75 41.74
C ASP A 56 -7.39 -0.49 40.90
N GLY A 57 -7.41 0.69 41.52
CA GLY A 57 -7.51 1.97 40.83
C GLY A 57 -6.31 2.29 39.93
N ALA A 58 -5.10 1.86 40.30
CA ALA A 58 -3.92 2.01 39.45
C ALA A 58 -3.93 1.04 38.26
N LEU A 59 -4.39 -0.20 38.48
CA LEU A 59 -4.59 -1.19 37.41
C LEU A 59 -5.68 -0.75 36.44
N ALA A 60 -6.80 -0.23 36.93
CA ALA A 60 -7.88 0.32 36.11
C ALA A 60 -7.41 1.49 35.24
N ARG A 61 -6.60 2.41 35.79
CA ARG A 61 -5.99 3.50 35.02
C ARG A 61 -5.02 2.99 33.95
N ASN A 62 -4.22 1.97 34.26
CA ASN A 62 -3.33 1.34 33.27
C ASN A 62 -4.13 0.67 32.15
N GLN A 63 -5.22 -0.03 32.48
CA GLN A 63 -6.12 -0.66 31.53
C GLN A 63 -6.79 0.39 30.62
N SER A 64 -7.25 1.50 31.19
CA SER A 64 -7.80 2.62 30.42
C SER A 64 -6.77 3.25 29.46
N LEU A 65 -5.49 3.33 29.85
CA LEU A 65 -4.41 3.77 28.94
C LEU A 65 -4.21 2.80 27.78
N ILE A 66 -4.25 1.49 28.03
CA ILE A 66 -4.13 0.45 26.99
C ILE A 66 -5.29 0.57 26.01
N GLU A 67 -6.52 0.69 26.51
CA GLU A 67 -7.72 0.89 25.68
C GLU A 67 -7.64 2.18 24.86
N GLY A 68 -7.09 3.26 25.42
CA GLY A 68 -6.83 4.50 24.68
C GLY A 68 -5.90 4.28 23.48
N TYR A 69 -4.78 3.56 23.67
CA TYR A 69 -3.87 3.24 22.56
C TYR A 69 -4.55 2.39 21.47
N HIS A 70 -5.39 1.42 21.86
CA HIS A 70 -6.17 0.63 20.90
C HIS A 70 -7.12 1.51 20.08
N GLN A 71 -7.89 2.37 20.73
CA GLN A 71 -8.85 3.26 20.06
C GLN A 71 -8.14 4.26 19.12
N ASP A 72 -7.01 4.82 19.53
CA ASP A 72 -6.23 5.75 18.71
C ASP A 72 -5.62 5.05 17.49
N ALA A 73 -5.14 3.81 17.66
CA ALA A 73 -4.65 2.99 16.56
C ALA A 73 -5.78 2.64 15.56
N GLU A 74 -6.96 2.25 16.05
CA GLU A 74 -8.13 1.96 15.21
C GLU A 74 -8.55 3.19 14.39
N LYS A 75 -8.70 4.36 15.03
CA LYS A 75 -9.03 5.62 14.34
C LYS A 75 -8.00 5.96 13.27
N SER A 76 -6.71 5.79 13.58
CA SER A 76 -5.62 6.07 12.65
C SER A 76 -5.65 5.11 11.45
N ILE A 77 -5.94 3.82 11.68
CA ILE A 77 -6.08 2.83 10.60
C ILE A 77 -7.26 3.16 9.68
N ILE A 78 -8.42 3.52 10.24
CA ILE A 78 -9.60 3.93 9.46
C ILE A 78 -9.27 5.16 8.60
N GLN A 79 -8.57 6.14 9.16
CA GLN A 79 -8.15 7.33 8.42
C GLN A 79 -7.21 6.98 7.27
N ILE A 80 -6.24 6.09 7.50
CA ILE A 80 -5.32 5.61 6.45
C ILE A 80 -6.11 4.92 5.32
N GLU A 81 -7.09 4.09 5.65
CA GLU A 81 -7.93 3.41 4.66
C GLU A 81 -8.73 4.40 3.81
N LEU A 82 -9.35 5.40 4.44
CA LEU A 82 -10.07 6.46 3.73
C LEU A 82 -9.15 7.27 2.79
N GLU A 83 -7.93 7.57 3.24
CA GLU A 83 -6.95 8.28 2.42
C GLU A 83 -6.47 7.47 1.21
N ILE A 84 -6.25 6.16 1.40
CA ILE A 84 -5.90 5.25 0.30
C ILE A 84 -7.03 5.22 -0.73
N ASP A 85 -8.27 5.02 -0.29
CA ASP A 85 -9.43 4.96 -1.18
C ASP A 85 -9.61 6.27 -1.96
N THR A 86 -9.39 7.40 -1.29
CA THR A 86 -9.43 8.72 -1.94
C THR A 86 -8.33 8.86 -3.00
N LYS A 87 -7.10 8.45 -2.68
CA LYS A 87 -5.95 8.47 -3.62
C LYS A 87 -6.20 7.55 -4.81
N LEU A 88 -6.68 6.33 -4.59
CA LEU A 88 -7.01 5.37 -5.64
C LEU A 88 -8.14 5.88 -6.53
N SER A 89 -9.20 6.43 -5.95
CA SER A 89 -10.33 6.99 -6.70
C SER A 89 -9.89 8.15 -7.60
N LYS A 90 -9.03 9.04 -7.08
CA LYS A 90 -8.43 10.13 -7.87
C LYS A 90 -7.54 9.58 -8.99
N LEU A 91 -6.67 8.62 -8.67
CA LEU A 91 -5.78 7.98 -9.64
C LEU A 91 -6.56 7.36 -10.81
N VAL A 92 -7.59 6.57 -10.52
CA VAL A 92 -8.43 5.93 -11.55
C VAL A 92 -9.12 6.99 -12.42
N LYS A 93 -9.61 8.09 -11.84
CA LYS A 93 -10.20 9.19 -12.59
C LYS A 93 -9.17 9.86 -13.52
N ASP A 94 -7.97 10.12 -13.03
CA ASP A 94 -6.89 10.74 -13.81
C ASP A 94 -6.48 9.85 -14.99
N TYR A 95 -6.31 8.54 -14.75
CA TYR A 95 -6.01 7.59 -15.82
C TYR A 95 -7.16 7.43 -16.81
N LYS A 96 -8.42 7.42 -16.35
CA LYS A 96 -9.58 7.41 -17.26
C LYS A 96 -9.55 8.59 -18.23
N ASN A 97 -9.22 9.79 -17.74
CA ASN A 97 -9.07 10.96 -18.60
C ASN A 97 -7.92 10.81 -19.59
N ARG A 98 -6.77 10.26 -19.17
CA ARG A 98 -5.63 9.98 -20.07
C ARG A 98 -6.00 8.97 -21.16
N PHE A 99 -6.71 7.88 -20.82
CA PHE A 99 -7.21 6.91 -21.81
C PHE A 99 -8.16 7.57 -22.81
N LEU A 100 -9.06 8.44 -22.36
CA LEU A 100 -9.98 9.16 -23.26
C LEU A 100 -9.23 10.10 -24.22
N GLN A 101 -8.24 10.85 -23.72
CA GLN A 101 -7.40 11.72 -24.55
C GLN A 101 -6.61 10.91 -25.58
N MET A 102 -6.02 9.80 -25.15
CA MET A 102 -5.26 8.93 -26.05
C MET A 102 -6.15 8.31 -27.12
N LYS A 103 -7.34 7.83 -26.75
CA LYS A 103 -8.33 7.33 -27.71
C LYS A 103 -8.72 8.40 -28.73
N ALA A 104 -8.94 9.65 -28.30
CA ALA A 104 -9.28 10.74 -29.21
C ALA A 104 -8.15 11.01 -30.21
N ALA A 105 -6.90 11.09 -29.74
CA ALA A 105 -5.73 11.28 -30.60
C ALA A 105 -5.53 10.12 -31.59
N GLN A 106 -5.76 8.88 -31.16
CA GLN A 106 -5.68 7.70 -32.03
C GLN A 106 -6.75 7.72 -33.13
N LEU A 107 -7.98 8.14 -32.81
CA LEU A 107 -9.05 8.28 -33.80
C LEU A 107 -8.75 9.39 -34.81
N GLU A 108 -8.19 10.51 -34.37
CA GLU A 108 -7.76 11.58 -35.25
C GLU A 108 -6.67 11.11 -36.22
N GLU A 109 -5.67 10.38 -35.73
CA GLU A 109 -4.60 9.82 -36.56
C GLU A 109 -5.14 8.80 -37.58
N ILE A 110 -6.07 7.93 -37.17
CA ILE A 110 -6.74 6.98 -38.06
C ILE A 110 -7.48 7.72 -39.18
N GLU A 111 -8.22 8.77 -38.85
CA GLU A 111 -8.98 9.52 -39.84
C GLU A 111 -8.06 10.29 -40.80
N GLN A 112 -6.97 10.86 -40.27
CA GLN A 112 -5.94 11.48 -41.10
C GLN A 112 -5.34 10.47 -42.09
N LEU A 113 -4.92 9.30 -41.61
CA LEU A 113 -4.33 8.27 -42.45
C LEU A 113 -5.31 7.77 -43.52
N ARG A 114 -6.59 7.63 -43.15
CA ARG A 114 -7.67 7.29 -44.08
C ARG A 114 -7.83 8.34 -45.17
N SER A 115 -7.86 9.62 -44.80
CA SER A 115 -8.00 10.73 -45.75
C SER A 115 -6.83 10.80 -46.74
N GLU A 116 -5.61 10.60 -46.24
CA GLU A 116 -4.39 10.55 -47.04
C GLU A 116 -4.39 9.35 -48.01
N TRP A 117 -4.82 8.17 -47.53
CA TRP A 117 -4.98 6.99 -48.38
C TRP A 117 -5.98 7.22 -49.51
N ILE A 118 -7.19 7.71 -49.21
CA ILE A 118 -8.23 7.99 -50.22
C ILE A 118 -7.68 8.94 -51.27
N SER A 119 -7.11 10.07 -50.85
CA SER A 119 -6.55 11.07 -51.77
C SER A 119 -5.44 10.51 -52.67
N SER A 120 -4.59 9.65 -52.10
CA SER A 120 -3.49 9.01 -52.83
C SER A 120 -4.00 7.92 -53.79
N HIS A 121 -5.00 7.16 -53.36
CA HIS A 121 -5.62 6.09 -54.14
C HIS A 121 -6.38 6.67 -55.33
N ASP A 122 -7.20 7.70 -55.12
CA ASP A 122 -7.93 8.40 -56.19
C ASP A 122 -6.97 8.96 -57.25
N ARG A 123 -5.81 9.49 -56.81
CA ARG A 123 -4.78 9.97 -57.72
C ARG A 123 -4.15 8.83 -58.53
N ALA A 124 -3.87 7.68 -57.90
CA ALA A 124 -3.32 6.51 -58.60
C ALA A 124 -4.34 5.95 -59.61
N GLU A 125 -5.62 5.93 -59.25
CA GLU A 125 -6.70 5.51 -60.14
C GLU A 125 -6.83 6.46 -61.34
N GLN A 126 -6.73 7.78 -61.13
CA GLN A 126 -6.71 8.77 -62.22
C GLN A 126 -5.53 8.55 -63.18
N LEU A 127 -4.34 8.24 -62.67
CA LEU A 127 -3.18 7.91 -63.51
C LEU A 127 -3.42 6.62 -64.31
N GLY A 128 -4.01 5.60 -63.70
CA GLY A 128 -4.38 4.37 -64.39
C GLY A 128 -5.42 4.62 -65.51
N ASN A 129 -6.43 5.45 -65.24
CA ASN A 129 -7.41 5.86 -66.25
C ASN A 129 -6.76 6.63 -67.41
N GLN A 130 -5.87 7.59 -67.12
CA GLN A 130 -5.12 8.31 -68.15
C GLN A 130 -4.26 7.37 -69.01
N LYS A 131 -3.68 6.33 -68.41
CA LYS A 131 -2.89 5.30 -69.11
C LYS A 131 -3.77 4.47 -70.04
N VAL A 132 -4.96 4.06 -69.59
CA VAL A 132 -5.96 3.36 -70.42
C VAL A 132 -6.38 4.26 -71.59
N GLU A 133 -6.71 5.51 -71.34
CA GLU A 133 -7.08 6.48 -72.39
C GLU A 133 -5.95 6.69 -73.41
N SER A 134 -4.71 6.81 -72.94
CA SER A 134 -3.52 6.95 -73.78
C SER A 134 -3.34 5.74 -74.70
N LEU A 135 -3.46 4.51 -74.18
CA LEU A 135 -3.33 3.29 -74.97
C LEU A 135 -4.46 3.15 -76.00
N LEU A 136 -5.70 3.52 -75.64
CA LEU A 136 -6.81 3.57 -76.59
C LEU A 136 -6.61 4.64 -77.66
N TYR A 137 -6.02 5.79 -77.31
CA TYR A 137 -5.64 6.82 -78.28
C TYR A 137 -4.56 6.31 -79.25
N THR A 138 -3.53 5.61 -78.75
CA THR A 138 -2.52 4.96 -79.60
C THR A 138 -3.14 3.97 -80.58
N SER A 139 -4.13 3.17 -80.14
CA SER A 139 -4.89 2.28 -81.04
C SER A 139 -5.58 3.05 -82.18
N LYS A 140 -6.20 4.21 -81.89
CA LYS A 140 -6.79 5.08 -82.92
C LYS A 140 -5.75 5.61 -83.91
N VAL A 141 -4.58 6.02 -83.43
CA VAL A 141 -3.47 6.47 -84.30
C VAL A 141 -3.01 5.33 -85.22
N LEU A 142 -2.83 4.12 -84.71
CA LEU A 142 -2.48 2.94 -85.52
C LEU A 142 -3.52 2.68 -86.63
N ALA A 143 -4.81 2.79 -86.30
CA ALA A 143 -5.88 2.65 -87.30
C ALA A 143 -5.81 3.73 -88.39
N ASN A 144 -5.51 4.99 -88.04
CA ASN A 144 -5.33 6.08 -89.01
C ASN A 144 -4.12 5.84 -89.93
N CYS A 145 -3.08 5.17 -89.44
CA CYS A 145 -1.94 4.72 -90.22
C CYS A 145 -2.22 3.46 -91.07
N LYS A 146 -3.47 2.96 -91.09
CA LYS A 146 -3.91 1.74 -91.79
C LYS A 146 -3.34 0.42 -91.23
N CYS A 147 -2.83 0.42 -89.99
CA CYS A 147 -2.39 -0.76 -89.24
C CYS A 147 -3.56 -1.35 -88.42
N PHE A 148 -4.55 -1.92 -89.11
CA PHE A 148 -5.83 -2.28 -88.48
C PHE A 148 -5.76 -3.48 -87.52
N ASP A 149 -4.94 -4.48 -87.84
CA ASP A 149 -4.83 -5.70 -87.02
C ASP A 149 -4.14 -5.40 -85.69
N GLU A 150 -3.07 -4.59 -85.72
CA GLU A 150 -2.38 -4.10 -84.53
C GLU A 150 -3.29 -3.19 -83.70
N ALA A 151 -4.02 -2.28 -84.34
CA ALA A 151 -4.97 -1.40 -83.66
C ALA A 151 -6.06 -2.19 -82.92
N LYS A 152 -6.63 -3.22 -83.57
CA LYS A 152 -7.66 -4.10 -82.99
C LYS A 152 -7.10 -4.92 -81.83
N THR A 153 -5.90 -5.47 -82.00
CA THR A 153 -5.22 -6.25 -80.96
C THR A 153 -4.96 -5.40 -79.73
N LEU A 154 -4.42 -4.19 -79.90
CA LEU A 154 -4.16 -3.27 -78.80
C LEU A 154 -5.45 -2.85 -78.09
N ARG A 155 -6.50 -2.48 -78.84
CA ARG A 155 -7.80 -2.09 -78.25
C ARG A 155 -8.39 -3.21 -77.41
N ASN A 156 -8.47 -4.42 -77.97
CA ASN A 156 -9.06 -5.56 -77.27
C ASN A 156 -8.24 -5.91 -76.02
N ASN A 157 -6.91 -5.90 -76.12
CA ASN A 157 -6.02 -6.12 -74.97
C ASN A 157 -6.26 -5.08 -73.86
N VAL A 158 -6.35 -3.80 -74.20
CA VAL A 158 -6.63 -2.74 -73.21
C VAL A 158 -8.01 -2.91 -72.58
N GLN A 159 -9.04 -3.23 -73.37
CA GLN A 159 -10.39 -3.47 -72.86
C GLN A 159 -10.45 -4.68 -71.92
N GLU A 160 -9.79 -5.77 -72.28
CA GLU A 160 -9.72 -6.99 -71.44
C GLU A 160 -8.87 -6.79 -70.18
N ASN A 161 -7.90 -5.87 -70.19
CA ASN A 161 -6.96 -5.65 -69.09
C ASN A 161 -7.13 -4.33 -68.34
N THR A 162 -8.24 -3.61 -68.54
CA THR A 162 -8.47 -2.29 -67.90
C THR A 162 -8.33 -2.39 -66.38
N ASP A 163 -9.01 -3.36 -65.76
CA ASP A 163 -8.98 -3.57 -64.31
C ASP A 163 -7.57 -3.93 -63.81
N ASN A 164 -6.82 -4.70 -64.59
CA ASN A 164 -5.45 -5.06 -64.25
C ASN A 164 -4.52 -3.85 -64.32
N ILE A 165 -4.72 -2.94 -65.28
CA ILE A 165 -3.96 -1.69 -65.39
C ILE A 165 -4.22 -0.83 -64.15
N LEU A 166 -5.50 -0.60 -63.80
CA LEU A 166 -5.88 0.20 -62.62
C LEU A 166 -5.33 -0.40 -61.33
N LYS A 167 -5.54 -1.71 -61.14
CA LYS A 167 -5.05 -2.42 -59.95
C LYS A 167 -3.54 -2.33 -59.80
N ASN A 168 -2.78 -2.37 -60.89
CA ASN A 168 -1.32 -2.26 -60.84
C ASN A 168 -0.86 -0.88 -60.40
N GLU A 169 -1.55 0.19 -60.80
CA GLU A 169 -1.22 1.56 -60.36
C GLU A 169 -1.59 1.78 -58.87
N CYS A 170 -2.72 1.23 -58.41
CA CYS A 170 -3.14 1.38 -57.00
C CYS A 170 -2.39 0.47 -56.02
N LYS A 171 -1.86 -0.68 -56.48
CA LYS A 171 -1.29 -1.72 -55.61
C LYS A 171 -0.19 -1.23 -54.68
N GLU A 172 0.75 -0.43 -55.19
CA GLU A 172 1.86 0.07 -54.37
C GLU A 172 1.39 1.04 -53.29
N ILE A 173 0.41 1.90 -53.62
CA ILE A 173 -0.23 2.82 -52.66
C ILE A 173 -0.97 2.03 -51.58
N ASP A 174 -1.79 1.06 -51.97
CA ASP A 174 -2.54 0.26 -51.01
C ASP A 174 -1.62 -0.55 -50.09
N ASN A 175 -0.54 -1.11 -50.63
CA ASN A 175 0.46 -1.80 -49.83
C ASN A 175 1.16 -0.85 -48.83
N HIS A 176 1.52 0.36 -49.26
CA HIS A 176 2.15 1.35 -48.40
C HIS A 176 1.25 1.72 -47.21
N TYR A 177 0.01 2.11 -47.47
CA TYR A 177 -0.93 2.50 -46.42
C TYR A 177 -1.36 1.33 -45.53
N LYS A 178 -1.45 0.12 -46.08
CA LYS A 178 -1.67 -1.10 -45.29
C LYS A 178 -0.54 -1.32 -44.28
N GLN A 179 0.72 -1.20 -44.69
CA GLN A 179 1.85 -1.34 -43.78
C GLN A 179 1.86 -0.22 -42.73
N HIS A 180 1.54 1.01 -43.14
CA HIS A 180 1.46 2.14 -42.22
C HIS A 180 0.38 1.92 -41.15
N MET A 181 -0.80 1.44 -41.54
CA MET A 181 -1.88 1.11 -40.61
C MET A 181 -1.51 -0.02 -39.64
N ILE A 182 -0.84 -1.08 -40.11
CA ILE A 182 -0.37 -2.18 -39.25
C ILE A 182 0.60 -1.64 -38.18
N ASN A 183 1.57 -0.81 -38.58
CA ASN A 183 2.54 -0.22 -37.66
C ASN A 183 1.88 0.74 -36.67
N MET A 184 0.91 1.53 -37.13
CA MET A 184 0.14 2.45 -36.30
C MET A 184 -0.66 1.70 -35.24
N ILE A 185 -1.38 0.63 -35.61
CA ILE A 185 -2.15 -0.20 -34.67
C ILE A 185 -1.22 -0.80 -33.61
N ALA A 186 -0.10 -1.41 -34.02
CA ALA A 186 0.84 -2.00 -33.08
C ALA A 186 1.41 -0.96 -32.10
N ARG A 187 1.69 0.26 -32.57
CA ARG A 187 2.12 1.36 -31.70
C ARG A 187 1.00 1.80 -30.75
N HIS A 188 -0.23 1.93 -31.24
CA HIS A 188 -1.40 2.31 -30.42
C HIS A 188 -1.66 1.29 -29.31
N GLU A 189 -1.58 -0.01 -29.62
CA GLU A 189 -1.69 -1.11 -28.66
C GLU A 189 -0.59 -1.02 -27.61
N SER A 190 0.68 -0.88 -28.03
CA SER A 190 1.81 -0.73 -27.10
C SER A 190 1.66 0.47 -26.16
N MET A 191 1.13 1.60 -26.65
CA MET A 191 0.85 2.78 -25.82
C MET A 191 -0.25 2.52 -24.80
N LEU A 192 -1.33 1.83 -25.20
CA LEU A 192 -2.43 1.44 -24.29
C LEU A 192 -1.93 0.50 -23.19
N ASP A 193 -1.17 -0.52 -23.56
CA ASP A 193 -0.56 -1.46 -22.62
C ASP A 193 0.40 -0.74 -21.67
N GLY A 194 1.21 0.18 -22.19
CA GLY A 194 2.10 1.02 -21.37
C GLY A 194 1.34 1.80 -20.31
N LEU A 195 0.26 2.49 -20.70
CA LEU A 195 -0.56 3.28 -19.79
C LEU A 195 -1.29 2.41 -18.75
N TYR A 196 -1.78 1.23 -19.17
CA TYR A 196 -2.43 0.28 -18.28
C TYR A 196 -1.47 -0.30 -17.24
N ASN A 197 -0.26 -0.69 -17.66
CA ASN A 197 0.77 -1.19 -16.75
C ASN A 197 1.22 -0.11 -15.75
N GLN A 198 1.31 1.16 -16.18
CA GLN A 198 1.58 2.28 -15.28
C GLN A 198 0.48 2.43 -14.22
N LEU A 199 -0.80 2.37 -14.60
CA LEU A 199 -1.92 2.40 -13.65
C LEU A 199 -1.82 1.27 -12.61
N LEU A 200 -1.57 0.04 -13.05
CA LEU A 200 -1.45 -1.10 -12.13
C LEU A 200 -0.28 -0.94 -11.16
N ASN A 201 0.86 -0.42 -11.64
CA ASN A 201 2.01 -0.15 -10.79
C ASN A 201 1.72 0.94 -9.75
N ASP A 202 1.07 2.03 -10.17
CA ASP A 202 0.71 3.12 -9.26
C ASP A 202 -0.30 2.67 -8.19
N ILE A 203 -1.30 1.85 -8.56
CA ILE A 203 -2.22 1.21 -7.60
C ILE A 203 -1.43 0.39 -6.57
N LYS A 204 -0.53 -0.48 -7.06
CA LYS A 204 0.29 -1.34 -6.20
C LYS A 204 1.18 -0.54 -5.24
N ILE A 205 1.72 0.60 -5.70
CA ILE A 205 2.52 1.50 -4.86
C ILE A 205 1.65 2.10 -3.76
N ILE A 206 0.46 2.62 -4.09
CA ILE A 206 -0.45 3.24 -3.11
C ILE A 206 -0.90 2.20 -2.07
N GLU A 207 -1.32 1.01 -2.51
CA GLU A 207 -1.71 -0.08 -1.61
C GLU A 207 -0.54 -0.55 -0.73
N GLY A 208 0.66 -0.62 -1.33
CA GLY A 208 1.91 -0.96 -0.64
C GLY A 208 2.23 0.03 0.47
N GLN A 209 2.15 1.33 0.18
CA GLN A 209 2.32 2.39 1.17
C GLN A 209 1.29 2.27 2.29
N GLY A 210 0.03 2.03 1.93
CA GLY A 210 -1.03 1.83 2.92
C GLY A 210 -0.79 0.65 3.87
N LYS A 211 -0.22 -0.45 3.37
CA LYS A 211 0.19 -1.59 4.23
C LYS A 211 1.30 -1.20 5.18
N ILE A 212 2.28 -0.41 4.71
CA ILE A 212 3.38 0.10 5.55
C ILE A 212 2.82 0.99 6.66
N ASP A 213 1.99 1.97 6.32
CA ASP A 213 1.43 2.93 7.28
C ASP A 213 0.61 2.23 8.37
N ARG A 214 -0.25 1.26 7.99
CA ARG A 214 -0.97 0.44 8.98
C ARG A 214 -0.04 -0.38 9.88
N SER A 215 1.04 -0.93 9.33
CA SER A 215 2.03 -1.67 10.11
C SER A 215 2.77 -0.77 11.11
N VAL A 216 3.05 0.47 10.72
CA VAL A 216 3.67 1.48 11.59
C VAL A 216 2.73 1.81 12.75
N VAL A 217 1.44 2.08 12.49
CA VAL A 217 0.45 2.34 13.55
C VAL A 217 0.33 1.17 14.52
N LYS A 218 0.21 -0.07 14.02
CA LYS A 218 0.17 -1.27 14.89
C LYS A 218 1.44 -1.45 15.71
N SER A 219 2.59 -1.03 15.20
CA SER A 219 3.85 -1.09 15.94
C SER A 219 3.90 -0.01 17.03
N GLN A 220 3.41 1.19 16.73
CA GLN A 220 3.28 2.29 17.70
C GLN A 220 2.30 1.94 18.83
N GLU A 221 1.17 1.32 18.51
CA GLU A 221 0.20 0.78 19.47
C GLU A 221 0.88 -0.19 20.44
N LYS A 222 1.59 -1.21 19.93
CA LYS A 222 2.32 -2.18 20.76
C LYS A 222 3.35 -1.51 21.67
N ILE A 223 4.07 -0.51 21.17
CA ILE A 223 5.04 0.26 21.96
C ILE A 223 4.30 1.05 23.04
N GLY A 224 3.19 1.70 22.72
CA GLY A 224 2.35 2.43 23.66
C GLY A 224 1.87 1.55 24.81
N ILE A 225 1.33 0.38 24.48
CA ILE A 225 0.88 -0.64 25.44
C ILE A 225 2.05 -1.13 26.31
N ALA A 226 3.20 -1.46 25.71
CA ALA A 226 4.38 -1.90 26.47
C ALA A 226 4.92 -0.82 27.43
N MET A 227 4.74 0.45 27.09
CA MET A 227 5.14 1.61 27.90
C MET A 227 4.06 2.04 28.91
N SER A 228 2.84 1.51 28.83
CA SER A 228 1.72 1.89 29.71
C SER A 228 2.01 1.62 31.19
N PRO A 229 2.61 0.49 31.60
CA PRO A 229 2.90 0.24 33.01
C PRO A 229 3.93 1.22 33.56
N SER A 230 4.93 1.60 32.75
CA SER A 230 5.93 2.60 33.12
C SER A 230 5.31 3.99 33.34
N LYS A 231 4.38 4.41 32.46
CA LYS A 231 3.62 5.66 32.66
C LYS A 231 2.73 5.59 33.91
N SER A 232 2.08 4.45 34.14
CA SER A 232 1.25 4.24 35.34
C SER A 232 2.06 4.27 36.63
N ILE A 233 3.25 3.66 36.65
CA ILE A 233 4.23 3.73 37.75
C ILE A 233 4.69 5.16 37.98
N GLN A 234 5.01 5.91 36.92
CA GLN A 234 5.42 7.30 37.02
C GLN A 234 4.32 8.16 37.65
N ASN A 235 3.07 8.00 37.19
CA ASN A 235 1.92 8.70 37.74
C ASN A 235 1.75 8.42 39.24
N VAL A 236 1.79 7.15 39.65
CA VAL A 236 1.69 6.72 41.06
C VAL A 236 2.86 7.26 41.90
N ALA A 237 4.09 7.26 41.37
CA ALA A 237 5.26 7.77 42.07
C ALA A 237 5.14 9.28 42.35
N THR A 238 4.58 10.04 41.40
CA THR A 238 4.39 11.51 41.50
C THR A 238 3.13 11.94 42.26
N SER A 239 2.18 11.04 42.52
CA SER A 239 0.97 11.35 43.30
C SER A 239 1.33 11.80 44.72
N ARG A 240 0.76 12.91 45.18
CA ARG A 240 1.00 13.44 46.54
C ARG A 240 0.12 12.78 47.60
N ASP A 241 -0.98 12.17 47.17
CA ASP A 241 -2.05 11.67 48.04
C ASP A 241 -1.86 10.21 48.45
N ILE A 242 -0.73 9.59 48.09
CA ILE A 242 -0.44 8.16 48.34
C ILE A 242 0.78 8.05 49.24
N SER A 243 0.67 7.24 50.31
CA SER A 243 1.78 6.97 51.22
C SER A 243 2.95 6.29 50.51
N MET A 244 4.17 6.49 51.02
CA MET A 244 5.38 5.92 50.44
C MET A 244 5.40 4.37 50.47
N ASN A 245 4.70 3.76 51.41
CA ASN A 245 4.58 2.29 51.47
C ASN A 245 3.61 1.76 50.41
N ASP A 246 2.48 2.44 50.20
CA ASP A 246 1.47 2.06 49.21
C ASP A 246 1.99 2.26 47.78
N LYS A 247 2.76 3.34 47.56
CA LYS A 247 3.51 3.55 46.31
C LYS A 247 4.38 2.35 45.97
N LYS A 248 5.16 1.82 46.93
CA LYS A 248 6.02 0.65 46.69
C LYS A 248 5.19 -0.59 46.33
N LEU A 249 4.05 -0.78 46.98
CA LEU A 249 3.19 -1.94 46.77
C LEU A 249 2.53 -1.89 45.38
N ILE A 250 1.96 -0.74 45.01
CA ILE A 250 1.36 -0.49 43.69
C ILE A 250 2.42 -0.61 42.58
N ILE A 251 3.61 -0.02 42.77
CA ILE A 251 4.71 -0.12 41.79
C ILE A 251 5.16 -1.58 41.64
N SER A 252 5.15 -2.39 42.69
CA SER A 252 5.53 -3.82 42.62
C SER A 252 4.53 -4.69 41.83
N GLN A 253 3.27 -4.24 41.74
CA GLN A 253 2.20 -4.89 40.98
C GLN A 253 2.27 -4.50 39.49
N LEU A 254 2.62 -3.24 39.20
CA LEU A 254 2.72 -2.71 37.83
C LEU A 254 4.09 -2.96 37.17
N SER A 255 5.14 -3.19 37.97
CA SER A 255 6.49 -3.40 37.44
C SER A 255 6.57 -4.73 36.69
N PRO A 256 7.26 -4.78 35.53
CA PRO A 256 7.53 -6.04 34.85
C PRO A 256 8.29 -6.97 35.80
N ARG A 257 7.59 -7.96 36.38
CA ARG A 257 8.26 -9.02 37.11
C ARG A 257 9.05 -9.81 36.10
N LYS A 258 10.36 -9.98 36.32
CA LYS A 258 11.13 -10.99 35.59
C LYS A 258 10.37 -12.29 35.74
N SER A 259 9.80 -12.80 34.65
CA SER A 259 9.43 -14.19 34.60
C SER A 259 10.66 -15.00 35.03
N PRO A 260 10.52 -16.01 35.91
CA PRO A 260 11.64 -16.86 36.24
C PRO A 260 12.19 -17.36 34.91
N SER A 261 13.44 -16.99 34.62
CA SER A 261 14.15 -17.47 33.45
C SER A 261 13.97 -19.00 33.44
N PRO A 262 13.36 -19.60 32.40
CA PRO A 262 13.37 -21.05 32.30
C PRO A 262 14.83 -21.42 32.32
N SER A 263 15.26 -22.11 33.39
CA SER A 263 16.65 -22.46 33.61
C SER A 263 17.18 -23.04 32.31
N SER A 264 18.09 -22.32 31.66
CA SER A 264 18.78 -22.78 30.48
C SER A 264 19.72 -23.91 30.89
N LYS A 265 19.15 -25.10 31.12
CA LYS A 265 19.87 -26.33 30.84
C LYS A 265 19.97 -26.40 29.32
N SER A 266 20.91 -25.64 28.75
CA SER A 266 21.38 -25.89 27.40
C SER A 266 21.73 -27.37 27.33
N PRO A 267 21.08 -28.17 26.47
CA PRO A 267 21.59 -29.48 26.13
C PRO A 267 22.95 -29.24 25.49
N ARG A 268 23.99 -29.74 26.15
CA ARG A 268 25.35 -29.75 25.63
C ARG A 268 25.30 -30.49 24.29
N SER A 269 25.38 -29.74 23.19
CA SER A 269 25.39 -30.33 21.85
C SER A 269 26.52 -31.37 21.78
N PRO A 270 26.26 -32.60 21.32
CA PRO A 270 27.31 -33.56 21.03
C PRO A 270 28.22 -32.94 19.99
N ARG A 271 29.51 -32.87 20.33
CA ARG A 271 30.58 -32.44 19.44
C ARG A 271 30.62 -33.43 18.27
N SER A 272 30.16 -33.02 17.09
CA SER A 272 30.24 -33.86 15.89
C SER A 272 31.69 -34.28 15.61
N PRO A 273 31.90 -35.53 15.21
CA PRO A 273 33.23 -36.04 14.91
C PRO A 273 33.79 -35.38 13.64
N ARG A 274 35.08 -35.10 13.72
CA ARG A 274 35.97 -34.52 12.72
C ARG A 274 36.01 -35.44 11.49
N SER A 275 35.50 -34.98 10.35
CA SER A 275 35.71 -35.65 9.06
C SER A 275 37.20 -35.68 8.70
N PRO A 276 37.71 -36.79 8.14
CA PRO A 276 39.09 -36.86 7.69
C PRO A 276 39.28 -36.13 6.36
N VAL A 277 40.43 -35.49 6.25
CA VAL A 277 40.99 -34.82 5.09
C VAL A 277 41.27 -35.85 3.98
N ALA A 278 40.76 -35.62 2.78
CA ALA A 278 41.22 -36.28 1.57
C ALA A 278 42.27 -35.41 0.86
N PRO A 279 43.42 -35.96 0.42
CA PRO A 279 44.44 -35.21 -0.29
C PRO A 279 44.25 -35.27 -1.82
N GLY A 280 44.30 -34.09 -2.46
CA GLY A 280 45.00 -33.83 -3.73
C GLY A 280 44.43 -34.37 -5.05
N ALA A 281 44.15 -33.45 -5.98
CA ALA A 281 44.63 -33.44 -7.38
C ALA A 281 44.04 -32.20 -8.09
N TYR A 282 44.83 -31.17 -8.36
CA TYR A 282 45.44 -30.87 -9.67
C TYR A 282 44.45 -30.89 -10.86
N MET A 283 44.03 -29.73 -11.34
CA MET A 283 44.50 -29.13 -12.62
C MET A 283 43.66 -27.89 -12.96
N SER A 284 44.34 -26.89 -13.50
CA SER A 284 43.87 -25.56 -13.86
C SER A 284 43.29 -25.52 -15.30
N PRO A 285 43.19 -24.35 -15.95
CA PRO A 285 41.95 -23.71 -16.38
C PRO A 285 41.73 -23.84 -17.90
N LEU A 286 40.63 -23.26 -18.42
CA LEU A 286 40.61 -22.56 -19.71
C LEU A 286 39.23 -21.88 -19.92
N SER A 287 39.23 -20.55 -19.95
CA SER A 287 38.32 -19.74 -20.78
C SER A 287 38.64 -20.04 -22.28
N PRO A 288 37.80 -19.73 -23.30
CA PRO A 288 37.03 -18.48 -23.43
C PRO A 288 35.67 -18.50 -24.20
N ARG A 289 35.00 -17.34 -24.11
CA ARG A 289 34.15 -16.64 -25.09
C ARG A 289 33.26 -17.46 -26.05
N TYR A 290 31.95 -17.20 -25.97
CA TYR A 290 31.16 -16.57 -27.03
C TYR A 290 30.19 -15.57 -26.40
#